data_AF-A0AAW8BN24-F1
#
_entry.id   AF-A0AAW8BN24-F1
#
_cell.length_a   1.000
_cell.length_b   1.000
_cell.length_c   1.000
_cell.angle_alpha   90.00
_cell.angle_beta   90.00
_cell.angle_gamma   90.00
#
_symmetry.space_group_name_H-M   'P 1'
#
loop_
_entity.id
_entity.type
_entity.pdbx_description
1 polymer ?
#
loop_
_entity_poly.entity_id
_entity_poly.type
_entity_poly.pdbx_seq_one_letter_code
_entity_poly.pdbx_strand_id
1 'polypeptide(L)'
;MTATVLPTAHADGVDNQFLNALQSHAINFGTPQAAILAAHKVCDELDAGRLKADVANEVAGSSNLDGYHSGYFVGVSIAAYCPRHHQTN
;
A
#
# COMPACT_ATOMS: atom_id res chain seq x y z
N MET A 1 6.19 12.31 -31.30
CA MET A 1 5.22 11.82 -30.30
C MET A 1 5.85 10.60 -29.64
N THR A 2 6.70 10.80 -28.64
CA THR A 2 7.41 9.72 -27.94
C THR A 2 6.49 9.22 -26.82
N ALA A 3 6.09 7.96 -26.91
CA ALA A 3 5.31 7.29 -25.88
C ALA A 3 6.14 7.22 -24.60
N THR A 4 5.70 7.92 -23.56
CA THR A 4 6.18 7.72 -22.20
C THR A 4 5.83 6.28 -21.82
N VAL A 5 6.84 5.42 -21.72
CA VAL A 5 6.71 4.14 -21.02
C VAL A 5 6.31 4.49 -19.59
N LEU A 6 5.03 4.26 -19.27
CA LEU A 6 4.61 4.14 -17.89
C LEU A 6 5.31 2.86 -17.37
N PRO A 7 6.17 2.93 -16.34
CA PRO A 7 6.72 1.74 -15.74
C PRO A 7 5.64 1.08 -14.87
N THR A 8 4.52 0.63 -15.46
CA THR A 8 3.49 -0.13 -14.73
C THR A 8 4.01 -1.49 -14.30
N ALA A 9 4.99 -2.05 -15.01
CA ALA A 9 5.60 -3.34 -14.67
C ALA A 9 6.22 -3.40 -13.26
N HIS A 10 6.65 -2.25 -12.70
CA HIS A 10 7.15 -2.19 -11.32
C HIS A 10 6.02 -2.13 -10.29
N ALA A 11 4.88 -1.51 -10.62
CA ALA A 11 3.70 -1.53 -9.77
C ALA A 11 3.17 -2.97 -9.70
N ASP A 12 2.91 -3.62 -10.84
CA ASP A 12 2.35 -4.98 -10.88
C ASP A 12 3.18 -6.01 -10.08
N GLY A 13 4.51 -5.92 -10.16
CA GLY A 13 5.39 -6.80 -9.38
C GLY A 13 5.37 -6.52 -7.88
N VAL A 14 5.34 -5.24 -7.49
CA VAL A 14 5.25 -4.80 -6.09
C VAL A 14 3.87 -5.10 -5.51
N ASP A 15 2.81 -4.88 -6.30
CA ASP A 15 1.41 -5.21 -6.02
C ASP A 15 1.26 -6.70 -5.72
N ASN A 16 1.77 -7.58 -6.59
CA ASN A 16 1.71 -9.01 -6.38
C ASN A 16 2.50 -9.46 -5.14
N GLN A 17 3.68 -8.90 -4.90
CA GLN A 17 4.49 -9.19 -3.71
C GLN A 17 3.79 -8.74 -2.42
N PHE A 18 3.17 -7.56 -2.45
CA PHE A 18 2.38 -7.01 -1.36
C PHE A 18 1.20 -7.90 -1.04
N LEU A 19 0.41 -8.26 -2.05
CA LEU A 19 -0.75 -9.14 -1.89
C LEU A 19 -0.35 -10.53 -1.41
N ASN A 20 0.74 -11.10 -1.92
CA ASN A 20 1.24 -12.40 -1.48
C ASN A 20 1.69 -12.37 0.00
N ALA A 21 2.31 -11.27 0.45
CA ALA A 21 2.64 -11.08 1.86
C ALA A 21 1.38 -10.98 2.73
N LEU A 22 0.37 -10.22 2.30
CA LEU A 22 -0.91 -10.11 3.00
C LEU A 22 -1.63 -11.47 3.08
N GLN A 23 -1.69 -12.22 1.99
CA GLN A 23 -2.28 -13.56 1.96
C GLN A 23 -1.54 -14.53 2.89
N SER A 24 -0.21 -14.43 2.97
CA SER A 24 0.60 -15.24 3.90
C SER A 24 0.27 -14.95 5.38
N HIS A 25 -0.21 -13.74 5.68
CA HIS A 25 -0.66 -13.32 7.00
C HIS A 25 -2.18 -13.43 7.20
N ALA A 26 -2.91 -14.10 6.29
CA ALA A 26 -4.37 -14.20 6.30
C ALA A 26 -5.09 -12.83 6.29
N ILE A 27 -4.45 -11.81 5.74
CA ILE A 27 -5.00 -10.48 5.53
C ILE A 27 -5.74 -10.49 4.19
N ASN A 28 -7.05 -10.72 4.24
CA ASN A 28 -7.88 -10.71 3.05
C ASN A 28 -8.59 -9.35 2.90
N PHE A 29 -7.97 -8.44 2.16
CA PHE A 29 -8.70 -7.33 1.57
C PHE A 29 -9.67 -7.90 0.54
N GLY A 30 -10.96 -7.58 0.64
CA GLY A 30 -11.99 -8.17 -0.21
C GLY A 30 -11.63 -8.17 -1.71
N THR A 31 -10.89 -7.16 -2.17
CA THR A 31 -10.20 -7.21 -3.45
C THR A 31 -8.74 -6.75 -3.34
N PRO A 32 -7.83 -7.32 -4.16
CA PRO A 32 -6.45 -6.87 -4.23
C PRO A 32 -6.33 -5.38 -4.59
N GLN A 33 -7.23 -4.91 -5.45
CA GLN A 33 -7.28 -3.52 -5.87
C GLN A 33 -7.59 -2.56 -4.71
N ALA A 34 -8.46 -2.95 -3.77
CA ALA A 34 -8.76 -2.15 -2.57
C ALA A 34 -7.53 -2.02 -1.65
N ALA A 35 -6.74 -3.10 -1.52
CA ALA A 35 -5.49 -3.09 -0.77
C ALA A 35 -4.48 -2.11 -1.37
N ILE A 36 -4.28 -2.18 -2.69
CA ILE A 36 -3.35 -1.29 -3.40
C ILE A 36 -3.80 0.16 -3.31
N LEU A 37 -5.10 0.43 -3.50
CA LEU A 37 -5.66 1.78 -3.38
C LEU A 37 -5.44 2.34 -1.98
N ALA A 38 -5.70 1.54 -0.94
CA ALA A 38 -5.47 1.92 0.44
C ALA A 38 -3.98 2.19 0.71
N ALA A 39 -3.08 1.35 0.19
CA ALA A 39 -1.63 1.51 0.31
C ALA A 39 -1.13 2.82 -0.32
N HIS A 40 -1.63 3.18 -1.50
CA HIS A 40 -1.36 4.48 -2.12
C HIS A 40 -1.89 5.65 -1.28
N LYS A 41 -3.12 5.51 -0.76
CA LYS A 41 -3.77 6.56 0.05
C LYS A 41 -3.03 6.81 1.36
N VAL A 42 -2.41 5.78 1.94
CA VAL A 42 -1.52 5.91 3.10
C VAL A 42 -0.38 6.88 2.84
N CYS A 43 0.27 6.82 1.68
CA CYS A 43 1.33 7.76 1.33
C CYS A 43 0.81 9.20 1.22
N ASP A 44 -0.38 9.40 0.67
CA ASP A 44 -1.02 10.73 0.54
C ASP A 44 -1.39 11.31 1.91
N GLU A 45 -1.99 10.50 2.78
CA GLU A 45 -2.36 10.92 4.14
C GLU A 45 -1.14 11.17 5.04
N LEU A 46 -0.06 10.39 4.88
CA LEU A 46 1.21 10.65 5.55
C LEU A 46 1.87 11.96 5.09
N ASP A 47 1.79 12.27 3.79
CA ASP A 47 2.27 13.55 3.23
C ASP A 47 1.44 14.73 3.77
N ALA A 48 0.13 14.52 3.98
CA ALA A 48 -0.75 15.45 4.67
C ALA A 48 -0.50 15.58 6.19
N GLY A 49 0.42 14.79 6.76
CA GLY A 49 0.80 14.84 8.17
C GLY A 49 0.00 13.90 9.09
N ARG A 50 -0.79 12.97 8.55
CA ARG A 50 -1.48 11.95 9.36
C ARG A 50 -0.51 10.88 9.84
N LEU A 51 -0.88 10.24 10.94
CA LEU A 51 -0.10 9.13 11.50
C LEU A 51 -0.39 7.85 10.72
N LYS A 52 0.68 7.10 10.44
CA LYS A 52 0.61 5.74 9.88
C LYS A 52 -0.37 4.82 10.63
N ALA A 53 -0.46 4.97 11.94
CA ALA A 53 -1.33 4.17 12.81
C ALA A 53 -2.83 4.50 12.64
N ASP A 54 -3.17 5.77 12.38
CA ASP A 54 -4.54 6.19 12.10
C ASP A 54 -5.00 5.67 10.73
N VAL A 55 -4.15 5.81 9.71
CA VAL A 55 -4.49 5.30 8.37
C VAL A 55 -4.57 3.79 8.36
N ALA A 56 -3.64 3.12 9.06
CA ALA A 56 -3.70 1.69 9.35
C ALA A 56 -5.06 1.31 9.95
N ASN A 57 -5.54 2.04 10.96
CA ASN A 57 -6.83 1.78 11.61
C ASN A 57 -8.01 1.97 10.68
N GLU A 58 -8.01 3.02 9.87
CA GLU A 58 -9.11 3.31 8.93
C GLU A 58 -9.23 2.22 7.86
N VAL A 59 -8.07 1.80 7.34
CA VAL A 59 -7.94 0.69 6.39
C VAL A 59 -8.29 -0.65 7.07
N ALA A 60 -7.95 -0.84 8.34
CA ALA A 60 -8.35 -1.99 9.14
C ALA A 60 -9.86 -2.06 9.32
N GLY A 61 -10.46 -0.95 9.75
CA GLY A 61 -11.89 -0.84 10.00
C GLY A 61 -12.72 -1.06 8.74
N SER A 62 -12.18 -0.64 7.59
CA SER A 62 -12.83 -0.85 6.29
C SER A 62 -12.80 -2.32 5.83
N SER A 63 -11.84 -3.13 6.31
CA SER A 63 -11.65 -4.53 5.90
C SER A 63 -11.73 -5.54 7.05
N ASN A 64 -12.19 -5.12 8.23
CA ASN A 64 -12.27 -5.90 9.46
C ASN A 64 -10.93 -6.57 9.84
N LEU A 65 -9.82 -5.87 9.63
CA LEU A 65 -8.49 -6.32 10.03
C LEU A 65 -8.17 -5.85 11.45
N ASP A 66 -7.41 -6.67 12.17
CA ASP A 66 -6.89 -6.30 13.48
C ASP A 66 -5.76 -5.26 13.35
N GLY A 67 -5.57 -4.44 14.39
CA GLY A 67 -4.52 -3.41 14.44
C GLY A 67 -3.11 -3.98 14.18
N TYR A 68 -2.85 -5.24 14.52
CA TYR A 68 -1.60 -5.93 14.21
C TYR A 68 -1.35 -6.04 12.70
N HIS A 69 -2.35 -6.47 11.94
CA HIS A 69 -2.26 -6.61 10.49
C HIS A 69 -2.17 -5.26 9.78
N SER A 70 -2.89 -4.26 10.29
CA SER A 70 -2.85 -2.93 9.70
C SER A 70 -1.50 -2.21 9.89
N GLY A 71 -0.83 -2.43 11.02
CA GLY A 71 0.54 -1.93 11.21
C GLY A 71 1.52 -2.51 10.20
N TYR A 72 1.43 -3.83 9.96
CA TYR A 72 2.25 -4.52 8.95
C TYR A 72 1.96 -4.01 7.54
N PHE A 73 0.67 -3.93 7.18
CA PHE A 73 0.20 -3.40 5.91
C PHE A 73 0.75 -2.01 5.63
N VAL A 74 0.68 -1.08 6.59
CA VAL A 74 1.15 0.29 6.38
C VAL A 74 2.68 0.34 6.25
N GLY A 75 3.42 -0.45 7.02
CA GLY A 75 4.88 -0.51 6.92
C GLY A 75 5.36 -0.93 5.52
N VAL A 76 4.80 -2.02 4.99
CA VAL A 76 5.13 -2.51 3.64
C VAL A 76 4.55 -1.61 2.56
N SER A 77 3.38 -0.99 2.78
CA SER A 77 2.80 0.00 1.85
C SER A 77 3.71 1.21 1.66
N ILE A 78 4.24 1.77 2.74
CA ILE A 78 5.15 2.93 2.67
C ILE A 78 6.43 2.57 1.93
N ALA A 79 7.00 1.39 2.22
CA ALA A 79 8.21 0.91 1.58
C ALA A 79 8.02 0.63 0.07
N ALA A 80 6.82 0.18 -0.31
CA ALA A 80 6.47 -0.22 -1.68
C ALA A 80 5.97 0.95 -2.56
N TYR A 81 5.10 1.80 -2.02
CA TYR A 81 4.27 2.74 -2.79
C TYR A 81 4.54 4.21 -2.53
N CYS A 82 5.44 4.58 -1.60
CA CYS A 82 5.80 5.98 -1.43
C CYS A 82 7.00 6.31 -2.34
N PRO A 83 6.78 6.82 -3.58
CA PRO A 83 7.84 7.04 -4.57
C PRO A 83 8.83 8.14 -4.15
N ARG A 84 8.48 8.97 -3.15
CA ARG A 84 9.41 9.94 -2.55
C ARG A 84 10.65 9.28 -1.93
N HIS A 85 10.59 7.97 -1.67
CA HIS A 85 11.72 7.14 -1.25
C HIS A 85 12.35 6.32 -2.41
N HIS A 86 11.73 6.30 -3.59
CA HIS A 86 12.15 5.51 -4.76
C HIS A 86 12.63 6.36 -5.96
N GLN A 87 12.37 7.67 -5.98
CA GLN A 87 12.85 8.55 -7.04
C GLN A 87 14.31 8.97 -6.78
N THR A 88 15.22 8.02 -7.02
CA THR A 88 16.59 8.37 -7.41
C THR A 88 16.54 8.83 -8.86
N ASN A 89 16.76 10.13 -9.03
CA ASN A 89 17.50 10.80 -10.11
C ASN A 89 17.59 10.07 -11.46
#